data_AF-A0A2X4TXW1-F1
#
_entry.id   AF-A0A2X4TXW1-F1
#
_cell.length_a   1.000
_cell.length_b   1.000
_cell.length_c   1.000
_cell.angle_alpha   90.00
_cell.angle_beta   90.00
_cell.angle_gamma   90.00
#
_symmetry.space_group_name_H-M   'P 1'
#
loop_
_entity.id
_entity.type
_entity.pdbx_description
1 polymer ?
#
loop_
_entity_poly.entity_id
_entity_poly.type
_entity_poly.pdbx_seq_one_letter_code
_entity_poly.pdbx_strand_id
1 'polypeptide(L)'
;MFAALRAAGAIPMTCWAILASKSRDNSRKPMQWDNGKTLVFTQGEPWINLCNNYANVNVAAALSDENSVLYTYQKLIALRKTTACTDLGRLSGSPPG
;
A
#
# COMPACT_ATOMS: atom_id res chain seq x y z
N MET A 1 -13.42 -17.37 -5.34
CA MET A 1 -13.96 -16.66 -4.15
C MET A 1 -15.27 -15.91 -4.47
N PHE A 2 -15.28 -14.88 -5.33
CA PHE A 2 -16.50 -14.12 -5.63
C PHE A 2 -17.60 -14.94 -6.33
N ALA A 3 -17.25 -15.76 -7.33
CA ALA A 3 -18.20 -16.65 -8.00
C ALA A 3 -18.85 -17.65 -7.01
N ALA A 4 -18.07 -18.15 -6.05
CA ALA A 4 -18.57 -19.03 -4.99
C ALA A 4 -19.48 -18.29 -4.00
N LEU A 5 -19.16 -17.04 -3.63
CA LEU A 5 -20.00 -16.22 -2.75
C LEU A 5 -21.33 -15.82 -3.41
N ARG A 6 -21.32 -15.47 -4.70
CA ARG A 6 -22.56 -15.25 -5.47
C ARG A 6 -23.39 -16.53 -5.59
N ALA A 7 -22.77 -17.67 -5.87
CA ALA A 7 -23.46 -18.95 -5.94
C ALA A 7 -24.04 -19.38 -4.58
N ALA A 8 -23.45 -18.96 -3.47
CA ALA A 8 -23.94 -19.19 -2.11
C ALA A 8 -25.03 -18.18 -1.66
N GLY A 9 -25.54 -17.32 -2.56
CA GLY A 9 -26.63 -16.39 -2.27
C GLY A 9 -26.23 -15.13 -1.49
N ALA A 10 -24.94 -14.82 -1.39
CA ALA A 10 -24.50 -13.60 -0.71
C ALA A 10 -24.98 -12.34 -1.46
N ILE A 11 -25.49 -11.37 -0.69
CA ILE A 11 -25.98 -10.09 -1.21
C ILE A 11 -24.87 -9.41 -2.02
N PRO A 12 -25.15 -8.85 -3.22
CA PRO A 12 -24.15 -8.22 -4.06
C PRO A 12 -23.30 -7.17 -3.33
N MET A 13 -23.90 -6.34 -2.47
CA MET A 13 -23.19 -5.32 -1.69
C MET A 13 -22.16 -5.92 -0.73
N THR A 14 -22.50 -7.03 -0.07
CA THR A 14 -21.55 -7.74 0.82
C THR A 14 -20.39 -8.31 0.04
N CYS A 15 -20.66 -8.87 -1.15
CA CYS A 15 -19.62 -9.37 -2.03
C CYS A 15 -18.68 -8.24 -2.50
N TRP A 16 -19.23 -7.06 -2.82
CA TRP A 16 -18.45 -5.87 -3.17
C TRP A 16 -17.57 -5.38 -2.01
N ALA A 17 -18.11 -5.31 -0.79
CA ALA A 17 -17.35 -4.90 0.40
C ALA A 17 -16.21 -5.88 0.73
N ILE A 18 -16.45 -7.19 0.57
CA ILE A 18 -15.41 -8.21 0.74
C ILE A 18 -14.32 -8.06 -0.33
N LEU A 19 -14.69 -7.81 -1.59
CA LEU A 19 -13.70 -7.57 -2.64
C LEU A 19 -12.88 -6.29 -2.38
N ALA A 20 -13.54 -5.19 -2.01
CA ALA A 20 -12.86 -3.93 -1.73
C ALA A 20 -11.86 -4.04 -0.58
N SER A 21 -12.09 -4.93 0.40
CA SER A 21 -11.18 -5.13 1.53
C SER A 21 -10.13 -6.22 1.32
N LYS A 22 -10.46 -7.30 0.60
CA LYS A 22 -9.62 -8.52 0.51
C LYS A 22 -9.05 -8.80 -0.87
N SER A 23 -9.42 -8.03 -1.90
CA SER A 23 -8.87 -8.27 -3.23
C SER A 23 -7.37 -8.04 -3.26
N ARG A 24 -6.63 -9.00 -3.82
CA ARG A 24 -5.20 -8.87 -4.09
C ARG A 24 -4.92 -7.75 -5.09
N ASP A 25 -5.89 -7.37 -5.90
CA ASP A 25 -5.74 -6.32 -6.89
C ASP A 25 -5.64 -4.93 -6.26
N ASN A 26 -6.03 -4.78 -4.99
CA ASN A 26 -5.83 -3.53 -4.25
C ASN A 26 -4.36 -3.11 -4.19
N SER A 27 -3.42 -4.06 -4.10
CA SER A 27 -1.98 -3.81 -4.04
C SER A 27 -1.29 -3.87 -5.41
N ARG A 28 -2.02 -4.14 -6.49
CA ARG A 28 -1.50 -4.25 -7.86
C ARG A 28 -1.80 -3.05 -8.74
N LYS A 29 -2.53 -2.07 -8.20
CA LYS A 29 -2.77 -0.80 -8.89
C LYS A 29 -1.43 -0.15 -9.25
N PRO A 30 -1.35 0.56 -10.39
CA PRO A 30 -0.12 1.21 -10.82
C PRO A 30 0.52 2.08 -9.74
N MET A 31 1.85 2.10 -9.73
CA MET A 31 2.61 2.98 -8.85
C MET A 31 2.27 4.46 -9.13
N GLN A 32 2.07 5.23 -8.07
CA GLN A 32 1.64 6.62 -8.15
C GLN A 32 2.86 7.56 -8.13
N TRP A 33 3.48 7.82 -9.27
CA TRP A 33 4.68 8.67 -9.33
C TRP A 33 4.38 10.16 -9.17
N ASP A 34 3.35 10.67 -9.84
CA ASP A 34 2.93 12.07 -9.79
C ASP A 34 1.40 12.21 -9.72
N ASN A 35 0.88 13.43 -9.94
CA ASN A 35 -0.56 13.72 -10.01
C ASN A 35 -1.11 13.76 -11.45
N GLY A 36 -0.32 13.32 -12.43
CA GLY A 36 -0.69 13.30 -13.85
C GLY A 36 -1.68 12.19 -14.17
N LYS A 37 -2.40 12.32 -15.30
CA LYS A 37 -3.48 11.39 -15.69
C LYS A 37 -3.05 9.92 -15.81
N THR A 38 -1.78 9.65 -16.08
CA THR A 38 -1.23 8.29 -16.18
C THR A 38 -0.15 8.00 -15.14
N LEU A 39 0.05 8.92 -14.17
CA LEU A 39 1.05 8.81 -13.11
C LEU A 39 2.48 8.56 -13.61
N VAL A 40 2.78 8.93 -14.85
CA VAL A 40 4.02 8.54 -15.58
C VAL A 40 4.26 7.01 -15.60
N PHE A 41 3.26 6.19 -15.25
CA PHE A 41 3.38 4.73 -15.25
C PHE A 41 3.31 4.18 -16.67
N THR A 42 2.50 4.79 -17.52
CA THR A 42 2.34 4.43 -18.94
C THR A 42 1.94 5.67 -19.75
N GLN A 43 2.13 5.63 -21.07
CA GLN A 43 1.61 6.64 -22.00
C GLN A 43 0.20 6.28 -22.54
N GLY A 44 -0.25 5.03 -22.32
CA GLY A 44 -1.57 4.54 -22.72
C GLY A 44 -2.51 4.28 -21.54
N GLU A 45 -3.55 3.46 -21.77
CA GLU A 45 -4.50 3.08 -20.71
C GLU A 45 -3.89 1.97 -19.82
N PRO A 46 -3.85 2.14 -18.48
CA PRO A 46 -3.37 1.08 -17.59
C PRO A 46 -4.33 -0.11 -17.61
N TRP A 47 -3.79 -1.32 -17.46
CA TRP A 47 -4.56 -2.57 -17.42
C TRP A 47 -5.53 -2.67 -16.22
N ILE A 48 -5.35 -1.81 -15.21
CA ILE A 48 -6.23 -1.65 -14.06
C ILE A 48 -6.31 -0.18 -13.66
N ASN A 49 -7.50 0.26 -13.25
CA ASN A 49 -7.75 1.63 -12.82
C ASN A 49 -6.83 2.07 -11.67
N LEU A 50 -6.44 3.34 -11.71
CA LEU A 50 -5.67 4.00 -10.66
C LEU A 50 -6.43 4.00 -9.31
N CYS A 51 -5.71 4.23 -8.20
CA CYS A 51 -6.35 4.53 -6.92
C CYS A 51 -6.90 5.95 -6.93
N ASN A 52 -8.11 6.18 -6.43
CA ASN A 52 -8.75 7.51 -6.42
C ASN A 52 -7.96 8.62 -5.68
N ASN A 53 -7.01 8.24 -4.83
CA ASN A 53 -6.21 9.15 -4.02
C ASN A 53 -4.89 9.60 -4.68
N TYR A 54 -4.64 9.24 -5.95
CA TYR A 54 -3.36 9.51 -6.62
C TYR A 54 -2.96 10.99 -6.66
N ALA A 55 -3.93 11.90 -6.67
CA ALA A 55 -3.66 13.34 -6.68
C ALA A 55 -2.95 13.80 -5.39
N ASN A 56 -3.21 13.12 -4.26
CA ASN A 56 -2.69 13.49 -2.95
C ASN A 56 -1.59 12.53 -2.46
N VAL A 57 -1.69 11.24 -2.82
CA VAL A 57 -0.73 10.20 -2.44
C VAL A 57 0.05 9.80 -3.69
N ASN A 58 1.23 10.41 -3.86
CA ASN A 58 2.16 10.11 -4.94
C ASN A 58 3.60 10.45 -4.53
N VAL A 59 4.57 9.97 -5.31
CA VAL A 59 6.00 10.15 -5.02
C VAL A 59 6.42 11.62 -5.10
N ALA A 60 5.93 12.38 -6.08
CA ALA A 60 6.26 13.81 -6.21
C ALA A 60 5.85 14.62 -4.97
N ALA A 61 4.64 14.37 -4.43
CA ALA A 61 4.17 14.96 -3.18
C ALA A 61 5.03 14.50 -2.00
N ALA A 62 5.34 13.19 -1.91
CA ALA A 62 6.17 12.66 -0.83
C ALA A 62 7.61 13.18 -0.85
N LEU A 63 8.18 13.47 -2.01
CA LEU A 63 9.52 14.06 -2.13
C LEU A 63 9.54 15.54 -1.69
N SER A 64 8.43 16.25 -1.90
CA SER A 64 8.28 17.66 -1.54
C SER A 64 7.99 17.89 -0.06
N ASP A 65 7.50 16.88 0.65
CA ASP A 65 7.21 16.91 2.09
C ASP A 65 8.31 16.20 2.89
N GLU A 66 9.09 16.96 3.67
CA GLU A 66 10.16 16.42 4.52
C GLU A 66 9.66 15.47 5.63
N ASN A 67 8.37 15.58 6.00
CA ASN A 67 7.71 14.72 6.99
C ASN A 67 6.98 13.53 6.35
N SER A 68 7.20 13.29 5.06
CA SER A 68 6.51 12.21 4.35
C SER A 68 6.88 10.81 4.86
N VAL A 69 5.99 9.87 4.56
CA VAL A 69 6.23 8.43 4.80
C VAL A 69 7.51 7.97 4.09
N LEU A 70 7.82 8.53 2.91
CA LEU A 70 9.02 8.19 2.15
C LEU A 70 10.30 8.49 2.95
N TYR A 71 10.45 9.69 3.49
CA TYR A 71 11.62 10.04 4.31
C TYR A 71 11.65 9.30 5.64
N THR A 72 10.48 9.00 6.21
CA THR A 72 10.38 8.16 7.41
C THR A 72 10.99 6.77 7.14
N TYR A 73 10.61 6.12 6.05
CA TYR A 73 11.17 4.81 5.66
C TYR A 73 12.65 4.90 5.28
N GLN A 74 13.08 5.97 4.62
CA GLN A 74 14.50 6.19 4.30
C GLN A 74 15.34 6.25 5.58
N LYS A 75 14.88 6.99 6.60
CA LYS A 75 15.52 7.08 7.93
C LYS A 75 15.55 5.72 8.63
N LEU A 76 14.46 4.94 8.57
CA LEU A 76 14.42 3.58 9.15
C LEU A 76 15.40 2.61 8.47
N ILE A 77 15.51 2.67 7.14
CA ILE A 77 16.47 1.84 6.39
C ILE A 77 17.91 2.26 6.71
N ALA A 78 18.18 3.56 6.81
CA ALA A 78 19.48 4.07 7.23
C ALA A 78 19.81 3.59 8.65
N LEU A 79 18.86 3.71 9.59
CA LEU A 79 19.01 3.22 10.96
C LEU A 79 19.36 1.73 10.98
N ARG A 80 18.62 0.87 10.26
CA ARG A 80 18.89 -0.57 10.16
C ARG A 80 20.30 -0.88 9.64
N LYS A 81 20.84 -0.04 8.75
CA LYS A 81 22.18 -0.23 8.17
C LYS A 81 23.30 0.27 9.08
N THR A 82 23.05 1.33 9.87
CA THR A 82 24.04 1.91 10.79
C THR A 82 24.04 1.19 12.14
N THR A 83 22.91 0.63 12.57
CA THR A 83 22.84 -0.29 13.71
C THR A 83 23.21 -1.71 13.26
N ALA A 84 24.48 -1.87 12.88
CA ALA A 84 25.06 -3.19 12.66
C ALA A 84 25.03 -3.99 13.97
N CYS A 85 23.96 -4.78 14.17
CA CYS A 85 23.94 -5.98 15.02
C CYS A 85 24.81 -5.92 16.28
N THR A 86 24.49 -5.03 17.23
CA THR A 86 25.04 -5.18 18.60
C THR A 86 24.03 -5.14 19.72
N ASP A 87 22.79 -4.68 19.55
CA ASP A 87 21.76 -4.82 20.60
C ASP A 87 20.34 -4.54 20.06
N LEU A 88 19.83 -5.37 19.14
CA LEU A 88 18.37 -5.64 19.18
C LEU A 88 18.16 -6.62 20.33
N GLY A 89 18.37 -6.08 21.54
CA GLY A 89 18.26 -6.76 22.80
C GLY A 89 17.00 -7.59 22.79
N ARG A 90 17.18 -8.89 23.02
CA ARG A 90 16.19 -9.88 23.44
C ARG A 90 14.79 -9.25 23.56
N LEU A 91 13.95 -9.41 22.53
CA LEU A 91 12.54 -9.08 22.62
C LEU A 91 11.95 -9.98 23.72
N SER A 92 12.00 -9.54 24.98
CA SER A 92 11.42 -10.26 26.10
C SER A 92 9.90 -10.05 26.02
N GLY A 93 9.27 -10.76 25.10
CA GLY A 93 7.85 -11.00 25.15
C GLY A 93 7.58 -11.97 26.30
N SER A 94 7.46 -11.46 27.53
CA SER A 94 6.75 -12.21 28.56
C SER A 94 5.25 -12.06 28.25
N PRO A 95 4.48 -13.15 28.10
CA PRO A 95 3.04 -13.03 27.96
C PRO A 95 2.43 -12.47 29.26
N PRO A 96 1.32 -11.73 29.21
CA PRO A 96 0.55 -11.42 30.40
C PRO A 96 0.02 -12.75 30.99
N GLY A 97 0.31 -12.98 32.28
CA GLY A 97 -0.18 -14.12 33.04
C GLY A 97 -1.64 -14.00 33.44
#